data_AF-A0A136PQ20-F1
#
_entry.id   AF-A0A136PQ20-F1
#
_cell.length_a   1.000
_cell.length_b   1.000
_cell.length_c   1.000
_cell.angle_alpha   90.00
_cell.angle_beta   90.00
_cell.angle_gamma   90.00
#
_symmetry.space_group_name_H-M   'P 1'
#
loop_
_entity.id
_entity.type
_entity.pdbx_description
1 polymer ?
#
loop_
_entity_poly.entity_id
_entity_poly.type
_entity_poly.pdbx_seq_one_letter_code
_entity_poly.pdbx_strand_id
1 'polypeptide(L)'
;MSVDGWHKVLVLGGVRSGKSEFAESLVGDAPTVRYLATSAPGDPEDIEWAQRLAAHRSRRPGSWRTEETAADPRRLADVISSAEPHETLLVDDLGGWVTVLLDPAHQPADDTATITELAGAIRACPARIVLVSPEVGLSLVPTTPVGRAFTDALGAANRAVADACDTVVLVVAGQPCWLKPAAPPRPATVPTQGGPAQTVPAGAVPDSTTPPATPPPPAPEPTPAISTGPVPAAAAGASRPAWSGPTESLPVVTAGTVIQPGMDLPMPDDVAGPEAVRRLATLDLPGTGLGTMERLVSFAAATQGTATPVPWERVRLLLLNGDHEGGAAAGTVPGESARRAQQAEDGAGLLGRLADGTGTAIQVVDVPAAGAIEHGPALTAETVEAALRFGWQLAEEAAEAGVHLLVLGSCGGGTDAAAAAVLGATAGAEPAAVLGRVVDTDGRIDDAAWMRRCAAVRDALHRTRRTSREAKDVLAELGGGDIAVATGVLLGATARRLPVLLDGPVGLAAAMVSRDLAGQARHWCLLTDTGGHPAVRLAADVLGLSPLVDLRLDLGEGANALTVLPMLRSVLSVATGLPARPTPGTTPDP
;
A
#
# COMPACT_ATOMS: atom_id res chain seq x y z
N MET A 1 -9.90 34.79 -28.51
CA MET A 1 -9.98 33.81 -29.62
C MET A 1 -10.59 32.56 -29.02
N SER A 2 -11.85 32.27 -29.37
CA SER A 2 -12.65 31.17 -28.84
C SER A 2 -12.03 29.84 -29.26
N VAL A 3 -11.52 29.10 -28.28
CA VAL A 3 -11.04 27.74 -28.46
C VAL A 3 -12.22 26.81 -28.17
N ASP A 4 -12.65 26.13 -29.24
CA ASP A 4 -13.36 24.86 -29.28
C ASP A 4 -14.88 24.90 -29.02
N GLY A 5 -15.64 24.33 -29.96
CA GLY A 5 -17.11 24.34 -30.02
C GLY A 5 -17.81 23.47 -28.98
N TRP A 6 -17.43 23.59 -27.71
CA TRP A 6 -18.11 22.95 -26.60
C TRP A 6 -19.20 23.86 -26.03
N HIS A 7 -20.34 23.26 -25.69
CA HIS A 7 -21.44 23.95 -25.02
C HIS A 7 -21.53 23.56 -23.54
N LYS A 8 -21.15 22.31 -23.22
CA LYS A 8 -21.23 21.71 -21.88
C LYS A 8 -19.94 20.97 -21.56
N VAL A 9 -19.20 21.44 -20.55
CA VAL A 9 -17.91 20.87 -20.14
C VAL A 9 -17.97 20.37 -18.71
N LEU A 10 -17.54 19.13 -18.48
CA LEU A 10 -17.23 18.61 -17.15
C LEU A 10 -15.72 18.61 -16.92
N VAL A 11 -15.28 19.30 -15.86
CA VAL A 11 -13.90 19.38 -15.38
C VAL A 11 -13.75 18.52 -14.14
N LEU A 12 -13.09 17.37 -14.30
CA LEU A 12 -12.74 16.43 -13.25
C LEU A 12 -11.33 16.70 -12.72
N GLY A 13 -11.05 16.35 -11.48
CA GLY A 13 -9.69 16.38 -10.96
C GLY A 13 -9.57 16.03 -9.48
N GLY A 14 -8.37 15.65 -9.07
CA GLY A 14 -8.04 15.40 -7.67
C GLY A 14 -7.96 16.67 -6.82
N VAL A 15 -7.76 16.49 -5.52
CA VAL A 15 -7.48 17.60 -4.59
C VAL A 15 -6.20 18.32 -5.03
N ARG A 16 -6.26 19.66 -5.13
CA ARG A 16 -5.14 20.51 -5.56
C ARG A 16 -4.61 20.19 -6.97
N SER A 17 -5.42 19.60 -7.85
CA SER A 17 -4.98 19.29 -9.21
C SER A 17 -4.98 20.50 -10.15
N GLY A 18 -5.56 21.64 -9.76
CA GLY A 18 -5.75 22.81 -10.63
C GLY A 18 -7.11 22.87 -11.33
N LYS A 19 -8.07 22.00 -10.96
CA LYS A 19 -9.36 21.87 -11.66
C LYS A 19 -10.22 23.14 -11.65
N SER A 20 -10.28 23.84 -10.51
CA SER A 20 -11.06 25.09 -10.41
C SER A 20 -10.41 26.21 -11.20
N GLU A 21 -9.07 26.36 -11.14
CA GLU A 21 -8.34 27.35 -11.94
C GLU A 21 -8.52 27.12 -13.45
N PHE A 22 -8.48 25.85 -13.86
CA PHE A 22 -8.74 25.47 -15.25
C PHE A 22 -10.19 25.82 -15.66
N ALA A 23 -11.18 25.46 -14.83
CA ALA A 23 -12.59 25.76 -15.10
C ALA A 23 -12.88 27.26 -15.17
N GLU A 24 -12.30 28.06 -14.27
CA GLU A 24 -12.38 29.52 -14.28
C GLU A 24 -11.78 30.11 -15.56
N SER A 25 -10.65 29.56 -16.05
CA SER A 25 -10.02 30.01 -17.30
C SER A 25 -10.91 29.80 -18.53
N LEU A 26 -11.80 28.80 -18.51
CA LEU A 26 -12.73 28.52 -19.62
C LEU A 26 -13.84 29.56 -19.73
N VAL A 27 -14.20 30.21 -18.63
CA VAL A 27 -15.28 31.21 -18.55
C VAL A 27 -14.78 32.64 -18.41
N GLY A 28 -13.47 32.86 -18.24
CA GLY A 28 -12.89 34.17 -17.96
C GLY A 28 -13.22 35.26 -19.00
N ASP A 29 -13.37 34.89 -20.27
CA ASP A 29 -13.72 35.81 -21.37
C ASP A 29 -15.24 35.98 -21.58
N ALA A 30 -16.09 35.31 -20.78
CA ALA A 30 -17.54 35.37 -20.95
C ALA A 30 -18.12 36.71 -20.44
N PRO A 31 -19.08 37.32 -21.15
CA PRO A 31 -19.63 38.63 -20.78
C PRO A 31 -20.44 38.59 -19.47
N THR A 32 -21.10 37.45 -19.19
CA THR A 32 -21.92 37.24 -18.00
C THR A 32 -21.69 35.82 -17.46
N VAL A 33 -21.14 35.72 -16.25
CA VAL A 33 -20.92 34.45 -15.56
C VAL A 33 -21.80 34.40 -14.31
N ARG A 34 -22.61 33.34 -14.21
CA ARG A 34 -23.34 32.97 -13.01
C ARG A 34 -22.62 31.80 -12.35
N TYR A 35 -22.00 32.06 -11.21
CA TYR A 35 -21.31 31.07 -10.39
C TYR A 35 -22.33 30.39 -9.45
N LEU A 36 -22.42 29.07 -9.51
CA LEU A 36 -23.31 28.24 -8.71
C LEU A 36 -22.52 27.56 -7.60
N ALA A 37 -22.68 28.06 -6.37
CA ALA A 37 -22.01 27.56 -5.18
C ALA A 37 -22.85 26.46 -4.52
N THR A 38 -22.32 25.24 -4.50
CA THR A 38 -23.06 24.03 -4.11
C THR A 38 -22.74 23.54 -2.71
N SER A 39 -21.61 23.96 -2.13
CA SER A 39 -21.20 23.57 -0.77
C SER A 39 -21.97 24.37 0.28
N ALA A 40 -22.43 23.69 1.34
CA ALA A 40 -22.97 24.36 2.51
C ALA A 40 -21.91 25.25 3.19
N PRO A 41 -22.30 26.28 3.96
CA PRO A 41 -21.38 26.97 4.85
C PRO A 41 -20.78 25.91 5.78
N GLY A 42 -19.47 25.72 5.74
CA GLY A 42 -18.84 24.71 6.61
C GLY A 42 -18.87 25.11 8.07
N ASP A 43 -18.40 24.20 8.92
CA ASP A 43 -18.30 24.44 10.37
C ASP A 43 -17.51 25.74 10.64
N PRO A 44 -18.09 26.70 11.40
CA PRO A 44 -17.38 27.92 11.79
C PRO A 44 -16.05 27.67 12.51
N GLU A 45 -15.86 26.50 13.12
CA GLU A 45 -14.63 26.09 13.79
C GLU A 45 -13.59 25.45 12.84
N ASP A 46 -13.97 25.10 11.61
CA ASP A 46 -13.04 24.64 10.57
C ASP A 46 -12.39 25.84 9.86
N ILE A 47 -11.35 26.37 10.52
CA ILE A 47 -10.57 27.51 10.04
C ILE A 47 -9.92 27.22 8.68
N GLU A 48 -9.52 25.97 8.40
CA GLU A 48 -8.90 25.60 7.13
C GLU A 48 -9.91 25.65 5.97
N TRP A 49 -11.11 25.11 6.18
CA TRP A 49 -12.20 25.19 5.20
C TRP A 49 -12.66 26.63 4.97
N ALA A 50 -12.80 27.43 6.04
CA ALA A 50 -13.16 28.84 5.95
C ALA A 50 -12.15 29.64 5.11
N GLN A 51 -10.85 29.40 5.30
CA GLN A 51 -9.79 30.03 4.50
C GLN A 51 -9.85 29.61 3.03
N ARG A 52 -10.14 28.34 2.73
CA ARG A 52 -10.32 27.86 1.35
C ARG A 52 -11.50 28.53 0.66
N LEU A 53 -12.64 28.64 1.34
CA LEU A 53 -13.82 29.33 0.82
C LEU A 53 -13.54 30.82 0.57
N ALA A 54 -12.81 31.47 1.47
CA ALA A 54 -12.38 32.86 1.32
C ALA A 54 -11.43 33.08 0.13
N ALA A 55 -10.44 32.20 -0.04
CA ALA A 55 -9.51 32.25 -1.17
C ALA A 55 -10.24 32.01 -2.51
N HIS A 56 -11.23 31.12 -2.53
CA HIS A 56 -12.00 30.88 -3.73
C HIS A 56 -12.95 32.05 -4.05
N ARG A 57 -13.53 32.70 -3.04
CA ARG A 57 -14.32 33.94 -3.22
C ARG A 57 -13.47 35.11 -3.72
N SER A 58 -12.24 35.28 -3.20
CA SER A 58 -11.38 36.42 -3.57
C SER A 58 -10.81 36.35 -4.99
N ARG A 59 -10.74 35.16 -5.58
CA ARG A 59 -10.31 34.96 -6.98
C ARG A 59 -11.36 35.35 -8.02
N ARG A 60 -12.63 35.44 -7.63
CA ARG A 60 -13.74 35.69 -8.56
C ARG A 60 -13.79 37.18 -8.93
N PRO A 61 -13.89 37.53 -10.22
CA PRO A 61 -14.17 38.89 -10.63
C PRO A 61 -15.49 39.39 -10.01
N GLY A 62 -15.53 40.63 -9.54
CA GLY A 62 -16.76 41.22 -8.98
C GLY A 62 -17.91 41.37 -9.98
N SER A 63 -17.66 41.15 -11.28
CA SER A 63 -18.68 41.08 -12.33
C SER A 63 -19.47 39.77 -12.34
N TRP A 64 -19.02 38.73 -11.62
CA TRP A 64 -19.69 37.44 -11.57
C TRP A 64 -20.83 37.47 -10.53
N ARG A 65 -21.99 36.93 -10.90
CA ARG A 65 -23.11 36.75 -9.97
C ARG A 65 -22.98 35.39 -9.29
N THR A 66 -22.91 35.35 -7.98
CA THR A 66 -22.92 34.09 -7.20
C THR A 66 -24.34 33.75 -6.78
N GLU A 67 -24.73 32.49 -6.95
CA GLU A 67 -25.98 31.91 -6.47
C GLU A 67 -25.68 30.67 -5.64
N GLU A 68 -26.11 30.67 -4.38
CA GLU A 68 -25.87 29.58 -3.43
C GLU A 68 -27.02 28.56 -3.52
N THR A 69 -26.70 27.30 -3.83
CA THR A 69 -27.68 26.22 -4.06
C THR A 69 -27.66 25.14 -2.97
N ALA A 70 -26.83 25.28 -1.93
CA ALA A 70 -26.57 24.25 -0.92
C ALA A 70 -27.73 23.94 0.04
N ALA A 71 -28.82 24.70 0.02
CA ALA A 71 -29.95 24.49 0.93
C ALA A 71 -30.86 23.31 0.53
N ASP A 72 -30.90 22.97 -0.76
CA ASP A 72 -31.72 21.91 -1.32
C ASP A 72 -31.00 21.32 -2.54
N PRO A 73 -30.73 20.00 -2.59
CA PRO A 73 -30.04 19.38 -3.72
C PRO A 73 -30.79 19.56 -5.06
N ARG A 74 -32.12 19.75 -5.05
CA ARG A 74 -32.93 20.01 -6.27
C ARG A 74 -32.71 21.41 -6.84
N ARG A 75 -32.36 22.39 -5.99
CA ARG A 75 -32.21 23.80 -6.40
C ARG A 75 -31.17 23.98 -7.49
N LEU A 76 -30.12 23.15 -7.52
CA LEU A 76 -29.13 23.22 -8.59
C LEU A 76 -29.75 22.91 -9.96
N ALA A 77 -30.61 21.89 -10.04
CA ALA A 77 -31.30 21.54 -11.28
C ALA A 77 -32.29 22.62 -11.73
N ASP A 78 -33.00 23.25 -10.79
CA ASP A 78 -33.92 24.36 -11.08
C ASP A 78 -33.20 25.59 -11.65
N VAL A 79 -32.06 25.95 -11.06
CA VAL A 79 -31.25 27.09 -11.53
C VAL A 79 -30.67 26.80 -12.91
N ILE A 80 -30.20 25.58 -13.16
CA ILE A 80 -29.71 25.17 -14.49
C ILE A 80 -30.85 25.19 -15.53
N SER A 81 -32.06 24.77 -15.14
CA SER A 81 -33.22 24.70 -16.05
C SER A 81 -33.78 26.08 -16.40
N SER A 82 -33.59 27.08 -15.54
CA SER A 82 -34.05 28.46 -15.75
C SER A 82 -33.00 29.36 -16.41
N ALA A 83 -31.84 28.80 -16.78
CA ALA A 83 -30.77 29.57 -17.40
C ALA A 83 -31.09 29.96 -18.85
N GLU A 84 -30.80 31.21 -19.18
CA GLU A 84 -31.07 31.76 -20.51
C GLU A 84 -29.92 31.49 -21.47
N PRO A 85 -30.16 31.38 -22.80
CA PRO A 85 -29.12 31.00 -23.78
C PRO A 85 -27.88 31.91 -23.83
N HIS A 86 -28.00 33.16 -23.36
CA HIS A 86 -26.92 34.14 -23.36
C HIS A 86 -26.05 34.09 -22.08
N GLU A 87 -26.45 33.29 -21.08
CA GLU A 87 -25.72 33.15 -19.83
C GLU A 87 -24.58 32.12 -19.95
N THR A 88 -23.57 32.25 -19.09
CA THR A 88 -22.56 31.22 -18.84
C THR A 88 -22.62 30.81 -17.38
N LEU A 89 -22.80 29.52 -17.13
CA LEU A 89 -22.87 28.94 -15.80
C LEU A 89 -21.53 28.27 -15.43
N LEU A 90 -21.07 28.49 -14.20
CA LEU A 90 -19.96 27.75 -13.60
C LEU A 90 -20.42 27.11 -12.29
N VAL A 91 -20.49 25.77 -12.26
CA VAL A 91 -20.83 24.99 -11.06
C VAL A 91 -19.54 24.54 -10.39
N ASP A 92 -19.29 24.95 -9.15
CA ASP A 92 -18.12 24.50 -8.37
C ASP A 92 -18.52 24.29 -6.89
N ASP A 93 -18.60 23.03 -6.41
CA ASP A 93 -18.42 21.76 -7.15
C ASP A 93 -19.48 20.69 -6.87
N LEU A 94 -19.56 19.67 -7.72
CA LEU A 94 -20.48 18.55 -7.49
C LEU A 94 -20.14 17.75 -6.22
N GLY A 95 -18.92 17.86 -5.68
CA GLY A 95 -18.58 17.27 -4.39
C GLY A 95 -19.39 17.89 -3.25
N GLY A 96 -19.44 19.22 -3.18
CA GLY A 96 -20.30 19.94 -2.24
C GLY A 96 -21.78 19.61 -2.41
N TRP A 97 -22.23 19.48 -3.66
CA TRP A 97 -23.61 19.09 -3.95
C TRP A 97 -23.92 17.66 -3.46
N VAL A 98 -23.02 16.69 -3.65
CA VAL A 98 -23.20 15.33 -3.12
C VAL A 98 -23.18 15.30 -1.60
N THR A 99 -22.40 16.17 -0.94
CA THR A 99 -22.46 16.31 0.52
C THR A 99 -23.86 16.71 0.99
N VAL A 100 -24.50 17.65 0.29
CA VAL A 100 -25.88 18.07 0.60
C VAL A 100 -26.88 16.95 0.26
N LEU A 101 -26.69 16.22 -0.85
CA LEU A 101 -27.55 15.10 -1.24
C LEU A 101 -27.58 13.99 -0.16
N LEU A 102 -26.44 13.71 0.45
CA LEU A 102 -26.28 12.67 1.47
C LEU A 102 -26.54 13.15 2.90
N ASP A 103 -26.93 14.41 3.10
CA ASP A 103 -27.24 14.95 4.43
C ASP A 103 -28.43 14.18 5.04
N PRO A 104 -28.31 13.63 6.25
CA PRO A 104 -29.40 12.95 6.95
C PRO A 104 -30.69 13.78 7.06
N ALA A 105 -30.60 15.12 7.06
CA ALA A 105 -31.75 16.00 7.09
C ALA A 105 -32.65 15.88 5.84
N HIS A 106 -32.09 15.41 4.73
CA HIS A 106 -32.81 15.19 3.47
C HIS A 106 -33.20 13.72 3.24
N GLN A 107 -32.87 12.82 4.17
CA GLN A 107 -33.13 11.38 4.04
C GLN A 107 -34.48 10.94 4.67
N PRO A 108 -35.14 9.89 4.12
CA PRO A 108 -34.74 9.09 2.96
C PRO A 108 -35.00 9.83 1.64
N ALA A 109 -33.96 9.98 0.80
CA ALA A 109 -34.05 10.54 -0.54
C ALA A 109 -33.74 9.48 -1.60
N ASP A 110 -34.32 9.63 -2.79
CA ASP A 110 -33.90 8.86 -3.96
C ASP A 110 -32.75 9.62 -4.65
N ASP A 111 -31.53 9.34 -4.19
CA ASP A 111 -30.31 9.96 -4.71
C ASP A 111 -30.15 9.70 -6.22
N THR A 112 -30.58 8.52 -6.69
CA THR A 112 -30.49 8.13 -8.10
C THR A 112 -31.43 8.96 -8.97
N ALA A 113 -32.67 9.16 -8.52
CA ALA A 113 -33.62 10.04 -9.20
C ALA A 113 -33.12 11.48 -9.24
N THR A 114 -32.54 11.98 -8.15
CA THR A 114 -32.04 13.35 -8.05
C THR A 114 -30.81 13.58 -8.95
N ILE A 115 -29.89 12.62 -9.03
CA ILE A 115 -28.77 12.63 -9.99
C ILE A 115 -29.28 12.63 -11.43
N THR A 116 -30.31 11.82 -11.71
CA THR A 116 -30.92 11.74 -13.05
C THR A 116 -31.59 13.05 -13.44
N GLU A 117 -32.27 13.71 -12.50
CA GLU A 117 -32.90 15.03 -12.68
C GLU A 117 -31.85 16.10 -13.00
N LEU A 118 -30.73 16.14 -12.25
CA LEU A 118 -29.62 17.06 -12.53
C LEU A 118 -29.01 16.83 -13.92
N ALA A 119 -28.74 15.57 -14.29
CA ALA A 119 -28.22 15.24 -15.61
C ALA A 119 -29.21 15.62 -16.73
N GLY A 120 -30.52 15.48 -16.49
CA GLY A 120 -31.59 15.95 -17.37
C GLY A 120 -31.58 17.46 -17.58
N ALA A 121 -31.48 18.23 -16.49
CA ALA A 121 -31.38 19.68 -16.52
C ALA A 121 -30.14 20.14 -17.31
N ILE A 122 -28.98 19.53 -17.07
CA ILE A 122 -27.73 19.83 -17.80
C ILE A 122 -27.92 19.54 -19.29
N ARG A 123 -28.52 18.40 -19.65
CA ARG A 123 -28.77 18.02 -21.04
C ARG A 123 -29.72 18.98 -21.76
N ALA A 124 -30.73 19.50 -21.08
CA ALA A 124 -31.69 20.46 -21.62
C ALA A 124 -31.22 21.93 -21.59
N CYS A 125 -30.21 22.24 -20.76
CA CYS A 125 -29.74 23.62 -20.55
C CYS A 125 -29.30 24.28 -21.88
N PRO A 126 -29.88 25.46 -22.22
CA PRO A 126 -29.55 26.20 -23.43
C PRO A 126 -28.38 27.18 -23.23
N ALA A 127 -27.93 27.38 -21.99
CA ALA A 127 -26.78 28.21 -21.64
C ALA A 127 -25.46 27.43 -21.77
N ARG A 128 -24.34 28.14 -21.89
CA ARG A 128 -23.01 27.52 -21.79
C ARG A 128 -22.75 27.13 -20.35
N ILE A 129 -22.33 25.88 -20.09
CA ILE A 129 -22.12 25.39 -18.72
C ILE A 129 -20.76 24.71 -18.55
N VAL A 130 -20.08 25.08 -17.48
CA VAL A 130 -18.86 24.42 -16.98
C VAL A 130 -19.17 23.84 -15.60
N LEU A 131 -18.97 22.54 -15.44
CA LEU A 131 -19.18 21.84 -14.17
C LEU A 131 -17.84 21.37 -13.62
N VAL A 132 -17.57 21.66 -12.36
CA VAL A 132 -16.40 21.17 -11.64
C VAL A 132 -16.82 20.04 -10.72
N SER A 133 -16.06 18.96 -10.73
CA SER A 133 -16.28 17.86 -9.80
C SER A 133 -14.96 17.21 -9.37
N PRO A 134 -14.81 16.81 -8.09
CA PRO A 134 -13.68 16.00 -7.69
C PRO A 134 -13.76 14.59 -8.30
N GLU A 135 -12.60 14.07 -8.72
CA GLU A 135 -12.45 12.66 -9.12
C GLU A 135 -11.83 11.87 -7.97
N VAL A 136 -12.68 11.39 -7.07
CA VAL A 136 -12.27 10.66 -5.86
C VAL A 136 -12.12 9.15 -6.12
N GLY A 137 -12.64 8.63 -7.25
CA GLY A 137 -12.57 7.22 -7.60
C GLY A 137 -11.15 6.74 -7.96
N LEU A 138 -10.23 7.68 -8.16
CA LEU A 138 -8.79 7.42 -8.34
C LEU A 138 -7.99 7.41 -7.03
N SER A 139 -8.66 7.63 -5.89
CA SER A 139 -8.08 7.59 -4.53
C SER A 139 -8.32 6.22 -3.87
N LEU A 140 -7.77 6.05 -2.66
CA LEU A 140 -8.09 4.90 -1.81
C LEU A 140 -9.59 4.85 -1.46
N VAL A 141 -10.16 3.65 -1.38
CA VAL A 141 -11.54 3.44 -0.93
C VAL A 141 -11.68 3.92 0.52
N PRO A 142 -12.64 4.79 0.85
CA PRO A 142 -12.79 5.29 2.22
C PRO A 142 -13.09 4.17 3.24
N THR A 143 -12.46 4.28 4.40
CA THR A 143 -12.63 3.31 5.50
C THR A 143 -13.98 3.45 6.21
N THR A 144 -14.60 4.64 6.15
CA THR A 144 -15.90 4.92 6.77
C THR A 144 -17.07 4.62 5.82
N PRO A 145 -18.22 4.11 6.34
CA PRO A 145 -19.43 3.93 5.54
C PRO A 145 -19.89 5.20 4.82
N VAL A 146 -19.84 6.35 5.51
CA VAL A 146 -20.22 7.66 4.95
C VAL A 146 -19.28 8.05 3.80
N GLY A 147 -17.98 7.79 3.93
CA GLY A 147 -17.02 8.05 2.85
C GLY A 147 -17.26 7.17 1.63
N ARG A 148 -17.63 5.90 1.81
CA ARG A 148 -17.99 5.00 0.70
C ARG A 148 -19.28 5.46 0.01
N ALA A 149 -20.32 5.79 0.77
CA ALA A 149 -21.56 6.34 0.23
C ALA A 149 -21.32 7.63 -0.59
N PHE A 150 -20.48 8.53 -0.07
CA PHE A 150 -20.05 9.73 -0.80
C PHE A 150 -19.32 9.40 -2.11
N THR A 151 -18.37 8.46 -2.06
CA THR A 151 -17.59 8.04 -3.24
C THR A 151 -18.48 7.40 -4.31
N ASP A 152 -19.39 6.53 -3.90
CA ASP A 152 -20.33 5.86 -4.80
C ASP A 152 -21.31 6.85 -5.43
N ALA A 153 -21.91 7.74 -4.63
CA ALA A 153 -22.84 8.77 -5.11
C ALA A 153 -22.15 9.77 -6.04
N LEU A 154 -20.95 10.23 -5.70
CA LEU A 154 -20.18 11.15 -6.55
C LEU A 154 -19.72 10.47 -7.84
N GLY A 155 -19.33 9.20 -7.80
CA GLY A 155 -19.02 8.41 -9.00
C GLY A 155 -20.23 8.24 -9.93
N ALA A 156 -21.42 7.99 -9.36
CA ALA A 156 -22.66 7.93 -10.10
C ALA A 156 -23.03 9.30 -10.73
N ALA A 157 -22.89 10.38 -9.96
CA ALA A 157 -23.11 11.75 -10.44
C ALA A 157 -22.14 12.13 -11.57
N ASN A 158 -20.83 11.88 -11.40
CA ASN A 158 -19.81 12.17 -12.40
C ASN A 158 -20.09 11.46 -13.72
N ARG A 159 -20.51 10.19 -13.66
CA ARG A 159 -20.90 9.41 -14.84
C ARG A 159 -22.11 10.01 -15.55
N ALA A 160 -23.18 10.29 -14.82
CA ALA A 160 -24.41 10.84 -15.38
C ALA A 160 -24.19 12.23 -16.01
N VAL A 161 -23.38 13.08 -15.36
CA VAL A 161 -23.02 14.41 -15.86
C VAL A 161 -22.07 14.32 -17.06
N ALA A 162 -21.09 13.42 -17.05
CA ALA A 162 -20.21 13.18 -18.20
C ALA A 162 -21.00 12.76 -19.45
N ASP A 163 -22.05 11.97 -19.29
CA ASP A 163 -22.96 11.55 -20.36
C ASP A 163 -23.85 12.70 -20.87
N ALA A 164 -24.10 13.73 -20.06
CA ALA A 164 -24.85 14.92 -20.43
C ALA A 164 -23.98 16.04 -21.05
N CYS A 165 -22.66 16.01 -20.80
CA CYS A 165 -21.72 16.99 -21.33
C CYS A 165 -21.17 16.62 -22.71
N ASP A 166 -20.87 17.61 -23.54
CA ASP A 166 -20.23 17.41 -24.84
C ASP A 166 -18.75 17.07 -24.69
N THR A 167 -18.13 17.60 -23.62
CA THR A 167 -16.70 17.52 -23.40
C THR A 167 -16.40 17.21 -21.94
N VAL A 168 -15.42 16.33 -21.72
CA VAL A 168 -14.97 15.93 -20.39
C VAL A 168 -13.45 16.01 -20.34
N VAL A 169 -12.93 16.67 -19.31
CA VAL A 169 -11.50 16.87 -19.09
C VAL A 169 -11.14 16.46 -17.67
N LEU A 170 -10.04 15.72 -17.52
CA LEU A 170 -9.43 15.38 -16.25
C LEU A 170 -8.18 16.23 -16.06
N VAL A 171 -8.14 17.05 -15.02
CA VAL A 171 -6.99 17.89 -14.70
C VAL A 171 -6.09 17.17 -13.69
N VAL A 172 -4.84 16.91 -14.08
CA VAL A 172 -3.81 16.24 -13.28
C VAL A 172 -2.58 17.13 -13.23
N ALA A 173 -2.13 17.51 -12.02
CA ALA A 173 -0.96 18.39 -11.84
C ALA A 173 -1.00 19.68 -12.69
N GLY A 174 -2.17 20.30 -12.81
CA GLY A 174 -2.42 21.50 -13.62
C GLY A 174 -2.51 21.25 -15.12
N GLN A 175 -2.41 20.00 -15.58
CA GLN A 175 -2.45 19.64 -17.00
C GLN A 175 -3.82 19.04 -17.37
N PRO A 176 -4.52 19.59 -18.39
CA PRO A 176 -5.78 19.04 -18.86
C PRO A 176 -5.57 17.80 -19.74
N CYS A 177 -6.24 16.71 -19.38
CA CYS A 177 -6.35 15.48 -20.17
C CYS A 177 -7.79 15.33 -20.69
N TRP A 178 -7.99 15.50 -22.00
CA TRP A 178 -9.31 15.42 -22.61
C TRP A 178 -9.79 13.96 -22.72
N LEU A 179 -10.77 13.59 -21.91
CA LEU A 179 -11.37 12.25 -21.90
C LEU A 179 -12.45 12.10 -22.99
N LYS A 180 -13.20 13.17 -23.23
CA LYS A 180 -14.21 13.28 -24.28
C LYS A 180 -13.96 14.60 -25.03
N PRO A 181 -13.26 14.60 -26.18
CA PRO A 181 -12.99 15.82 -26.94
C PRO A 181 -14.26 16.32 -27.63
N ALA A 182 -14.37 17.64 -27.83
CA ALA A 182 -15.48 18.23 -28.58
C ALA A 182 -15.49 17.73 -30.04
N ALA A 183 -16.66 17.35 -30.55
CA ALA A 183 -16.79 16.98 -31.96
C ALA A 183 -16.50 18.20 -32.86
N PRO A 184 -15.77 18.05 -33.98
CA PRO A 184 -15.57 19.16 -34.91
C PRO A 184 -16.93 19.62 -35.47
N PRO A 185 -17.13 20.94 -35.70
CA PRO A 185 -18.38 21.43 -36.27
C PRO A 185 -18.62 20.79 -37.64
N ARG A 186 -19.86 20.36 -37.90
CA ARG A 186 -20.28 19.83 -39.21
C ARG A 186 -19.85 20.82 -40.30
N PRO A 187 -19.10 20.39 -41.34
CA PRO A 187 -18.71 21.30 -42.39
C PRO A 187 -19.98 21.80 -43.09
N ALA A 188 -20.12 23.13 -43.15
CA ALA A 188 -21.07 23.78 -44.03
C ALA A 188 -20.80 23.30 -45.46
N THR A 189 -21.83 22.80 -46.14
CA THR A 189 -21.77 22.42 -47.55
C THR A 189 -21.46 23.64 -48.40
N VAL A 190 -20.19 23.78 -48.79
CA VAL A 190 -19.76 24.73 -49.84
C VAL A 190 -19.90 24.01 -51.18
N PRO A 191 -20.62 24.57 -52.17
CA PRO A 191 -20.82 23.93 -53.45
C PRO A 191 -19.50 23.84 -54.22
N THR A 192 -19.29 22.68 -54.82
CA THR A 192 -18.16 22.30 -55.65
C THR A 192 -17.96 23.26 -56.83
N GLN A 193 -16.75 23.80 -56.96
CA GLN A 193 -16.20 24.22 -58.26
C GLN A 193 -15.01 23.33 -58.62
N GLY A 194 -15.09 22.76 -59.81
CA GLY A 194 -14.16 21.75 -60.32
C GLY A 194 -12.93 22.31 -61.03
N GLY A 195 -12.00 21.41 -61.31
CA GLY A 195 -10.85 21.66 -62.18
C GLY A 195 -9.64 20.81 -61.79
N PRO A 196 -9.14 19.89 -62.63
CA PRO A 196 -8.22 18.84 -62.23
C PRO A 196 -6.76 19.14 -62.59
N ALA A 197 -5.83 18.66 -61.76
CA ALA A 197 -4.44 18.35 -62.12
C ALA A 197 -3.76 17.73 -60.88
N GLN A 198 -2.82 16.80 -60.91
CA GLN A 198 -2.25 15.89 -61.90
C GLN A 198 -1.42 14.93 -61.03
N THR A 199 -1.52 13.63 -61.27
CA THR A 199 -0.68 12.61 -60.62
C THR A 199 0.68 12.51 -61.31
N VAL A 200 1.77 12.52 -60.53
CA VAL A 200 3.11 12.05 -60.95
C VAL A 200 3.74 11.28 -59.78
N PRO A 201 4.44 10.15 -60.02
CA PRO A 201 4.58 9.06 -59.04
C PRO A 201 5.92 9.03 -58.29
N ALA A 202 5.96 8.07 -57.36
CA ALA A 202 7.01 7.69 -56.42
C ALA A 202 8.45 7.69 -56.97
N GLY A 203 9.35 8.28 -56.16
CA GLY A 203 10.80 8.11 -56.24
C GLY A 203 11.31 7.29 -55.05
N ALA A 204 12.09 6.27 -55.36
CA ALA A 204 12.64 5.26 -54.46
C ALA A 204 13.63 5.80 -53.42
N VAL A 205 13.64 5.17 -52.24
CA VAL A 205 14.69 5.30 -51.21
C VAL A 205 15.52 4.00 -51.24
N PRO A 206 16.86 4.05 -51.35
CA PRO A 206 17.69 2.86 -51.33
C PRO A 206 17.93 2.35 -49.90
N ASP A 207 18.01 1.03 -49.83
CA ASP A 207 18.20 0.20 -48.66
C ASP A 207 19.67 0.14 -48.20
N SER A 208 19.82 -0.26 -46.93
CA SER A 208 20.98 -0.92 -46.30
C SER A 208 22.23 -0.10 -45.90
N THR A 209 22.41 0.01 -44.58
CA THR A 209 23.73 -0.12 -43.94
C THR A 209 23.61 -0.90 -42.63
N THR A 210 24.23 -2.07 -42.59
CA THR A 210 24.40 -2.97 -41.43
C THR A 210 25.43 -2.39 -40.45
N PRO A 211 25.23 -2.45 -39.12
CA PRO A 211 26.25 -2.06 -38.15
C PRO A 211 27.24 -3.23 -37.86
N PRO A 212 28.51 -2.94 -37.50
CA PRO A 212 29.53 -3.96 -37.27
C PRO A 212 29.41 -4.63 -35.89
N ALA A 213 29.86 -5.89 -35.83
CA ALA A 213 29.86 -6.75 -34.66
C ALA A 213 30.95 -6.39 -33.63
N THR A 214 30.57 -6.38 -32.35
CA THR A 214 31.43 -6.17 -31.18
C THR A 214 32.07 -7.50 -30.73
N PRO A 215 33.37 -7.56 -30.39
CA PRO A 215 34.00 -8.78 -29.91
C PRO A 215 33.72 -9.05 -28.41
N PRO A 216 33.79 -10.32 -27.96
CA PRO A 216 33.43 -10.74 -26.61
C PRO A 216 34.51 -10.41 -25.55
N PRO A 217 34.14 -10.32 -24.26
CA PRO A 217 35.07 -9.99 -23.17
C PRO A 217 35.94 -11.19 -22.74
N PRO A 218 37.14 -10.93 -22.16
CA PRO A 218 38.03 -11.99 -21.69
C PRO A 218 37.61 -12.56 -20.32
N ALA A 219 38.01 -13.81 -20.07
CA ALA A 219 37.71 -14.59 -18.87
C ALA A 219 38.42 -14.06 -17.60
N PRO A 220 37.84 -14.26 -16.40
CA PRO A 220 38.39 -13.74 -15.15
C PRO A 220 39.55 -14.59 -14.61
N GLU A 221 40.61 -13.93 -14.15
CA GLU A 221 41.73 -14.53 -13.40
C GLU A 221 41.38 -14.75 -11.92
N PRO A 222 42.01 -15.74 -11.24
CA PRO A 222 41.66 -16.10 -9.86
C PRO A 222 42.31 -15.18 -8.80
N THR A 223 41.50 -14.70 -7.87
CA THR A 223 41.89 -13.91 -6.69
C THR A 223 42.43 -14.82 -5.57
N PRO A 224 43.47 -14.42 -4.80
CA PRO A 224 44.11 -15.29 -3.82
C PRO A 224 43.24 -15.55 -2.58
N ALA A 225 43.31 -16.78 -2.08
CA ALA A 225 42.60 -17.25 -0.89
C ALA A 225 43.10 -16.57 0.40
N ILE A 226 42.17 -15.99 1.16
CA ILE A 226 42.43 -15.51 2.52
C ILE A 226 42.31 -16.71 3.47
N SER A 227 43.38 -16.97 4.21
CA SER A 227 43.47 -18.04 5.20
C SER A 227 42.63 -17.68 6.45
N THR A 228 41.59 -18.47 6.74
CA THR A 228 40.88 -18.44 8.02
C THR A 228 41.56 -19.40 9.00
N GLY A 229 42.16 -18.87 10.07
CA GLY A 229 42.62 -19.68 11.20
C GLY A 229 41.45 -20.35 11.93
N PRO A 230 41.69 -21.42 12.71
CA PRO A 230 40.63 -22.21 13.33
C PRO A 230 40.04 -21.49 14.56
N VAL A 231 38.71 -21.42 14.63
CA VAL A 231 37.94 -20.90 15.77
C VAL A 231 36.93 -21.99 16.20
N PRO A 232 36.65 -22.14 17.52
CA PRO A 232 36.13 -23.38 18.08
C PRO A 232 34.65 -23.61 17.76
N ALA A 233 34.28 -24.89 17.65
CA ALA A 233 32.92 -25.37 17.45
C ALA A 233 31.98 -24.87 18.54
N ALA A 234 30.98 -24.07 18.15
CA ALA A 234 29.81 -23.79 18.97
C ALA A 234 28.90 -25.03 19.01
N ALA A 235 28.32 -25.27 20.18
CA ALA A 235 27.69 -26.52 20.57
C ALA A 235 26.55 -26.97 19.63
N ALA A 236 26.69 -28.17 19.08
CA ALA A 236 25.60 -28.94 18.50
C ALA A 236 24.69 -29.46 19.62
N GLY A 237 23.37 -29.27 19.46
CA GLY A 237 22.35 -29.95 20.25
C GLY A 237 21.28 -29.03 20.85
N ALA A 238 20.45 -28.43 20.03
CA ALA A 238 19.10 -28.02 20.43
C ALA A 238 18.11 -28.73 19.50
N SER A 239 17.17 -29.50 20.08
CA SER A 239 16.12 -30.20 19.33
C SER A 239 15.19 -29.19 18.65
N ARG A 240 14.82 -29.42 17.38
CA ARG A 240 13.81 -28.64 16.66
C ARG A 240 12.57 -28.45 17.54
N PRO A 241 12.12 -27.22 17.81
CA PRO A 241 10.79 -26.99 18.35
C PRO A 241 9.79 -27.39 17.25
N ALA A 242 9.42 -28.66 17.26
CA ALA A 242 8.46 -29.22 16.34
C ALA A 242 7.05 -28.94 16.86
N TRP A 243 6.16 -28.52 15.96
CA TRP A 243 4.74 -28.53 16.22
C TRP A 243 4.30 -29.92 16.72
N SER A 244 3.85 -29.99 17.98
CA SER A 244 3.09 -31.14 18.48
C SER A 244 1.61 -30.83 18.28
N GLY A 245 0.89 -31.72 17.59
CA GLY A 245 -0.54 -31.54 17.32
C GLY A 245 -1.38 -31.40 18.60
N PRO A 246 -2.71 -31.16 18.48
CA PRO A 246 -3.58 -30.85 19.62
C PRO A 246 -3.68 -31.90 20.76
N THR A 247 -2.94 -33.01 20.72
CA THR A 247 -3.00 -34.05 21.75
C THR A 247 -1.67 -34.77 21.92
N GLU A 248 -0.77 -34.22 22.72
CA GLU A 248 0.13 -34.98 23.59
C GLU A 248 0.53 -34.05 24.74
N SER A 249 0.24 -34.49 25.96
CA SER A 249 0.36 -33.80 27.25
C SER A 249 1.41 -32.68 27.33
N LEU A 250 0.96 -31.43 27.24
CA LEU A 250 1.72 -30.28 27.72
C LEU A 250 1.64 -30.24 29.27
N PRO A 251 2.75 -29.95 29.98
CA PRO A 251 2.63 -29.53 31.36
C PRO A 251 1.78 -28.25 31.40
N VAL A 252 0.74 -28.27 32.22
CA VAL A 252 -0.10 -27.12 32.51
C VAL A 252 0.80 -26.01 33.07
N VAL A 253 1.23 -25.11 32.20
CA VAL A 253 1.76 -23.81 32.57
C VAL A 253 0.89 -22.76 31.91
N THR A 254 0.22 -22.02 32.77
CA THR A 254 -0.71 -20.92 32.52
C THR A 254 -0.11 -19.82 31.65
N ALA A 255 -0.73 -19.59 30.50
CA ALA A 255 -1.03 -18.24 30.01
C ALA A 255 -2.43 -18.30 29.38
N GLY A 256 -3.45 -17.96 30.18
CA GLY A 256 -4.87 -17.94 29.80
C GLY A 256 -5.24 -16.79 28.87
N THR A 257 -4.38 -16.47 27.90
CA THR A 257 -4.64 -15.40 26.94
C THR A 257 -5.46 -15.96 25.78
N VAL A 258 -6.75 -15.67 25.80
CA VAL A 258 -7.65 -15.95 24.67
C VAL A 258 -7.32 -14.96 23.56
N ILE A 259 -6.79 -15.47 22.43
CA ILE A 259 -6.52 -14.65 21.25
C ILE A 259 -7.87 -14.37 20.58
N GLN A 260 -8.28 -13.11 20.49
CA GLN A 260 -9.59 -12.73 19.95
C GLN A 260 -9.56 -11.32 19.35
N PRO A 261 -10.53 -10.95 18.49
CA PRO A 261 -10.60 -9.58 17.97
C PRO A 261 -10.71 -8.53 19.08
N GLY A 262 -10.03 -7.40 18.90
CA GLY A 262 -10.08 -6.27 19.84
C GLY A 262 -9.19 -6.43 21.08
N MET A 263 -8.13 -7.24 20.99
CA MET A 263 -7.13 -7.33 22.06
C MET A 263 -6.48 -5.97 22.32
N ASP A 264 -6.33 -5.65 23.61
CA ASP A 264 -5.57 -4.47 24.03
C ASP A 264 -4.13 -4.88 24.34
N LEU A 265 -3.22 -4.51 23.44
CA LEU A 265 -1.79 -4.78 23.54
C LEU A 265 -1.01 -3.46 23.70
N PRO A 266 0.19 -3.48 24.30
CA PRO A 266 0.92 -2.24 24.58
C PRO A 266 1.30 -1.52 23.29
N MET A 267 1.27 -0.18 23.34
CA MET A 267 1.87 0.68 22.32
C MET A 267 3.36 0.92 22.63
N PRO A 268 4.21 1.13 21.61
CA PRO A 268 5.53 1.72 21.81
C PRO A 268 5.43 3.09 22.49
N ASP A 269 6.51 3.51 23.15
CA ASP A 269 6.58 4.79 23.85
C ASP A 269 6.43 5.96 22.85
N ASP A 270 5.47 6.84 23.12
CA ASP A 270 5.10 7.97 22.24
C ASP A 270 5.99 9.20 22.42
N VAL A 271 6.83 9.24 23.46
CA VAL A 271 7.74 10.34 23.79
C VAL A 271 9.17 10.05 23.32
N ALA A 272 9.65 8.84 23.56
CA ALA A 272 11.03 8.43 23.33
C ALA A 272 11.45 8.55 21.86
N GLY A 273 10.57 8.17 20.93
CA GLY A 273 10.81 8.29 19.48
C GLY A 273 11.08 9.73 19.04
N PRO A 274 10.13 10.66 19.24
CA PRO A 274 10.32 12.08 18.94
C PRO A 274 11.50 12.72 19.68
N GLU A 275 11.79 12.30 20.92
CA GLU A 275 12.94 12.80 21.67
C GLU A 275 14.27 12.34 21.07
N ALA A 276 14.37 11.09 20.64
CA ALA A 276 15.56 10.58 19.95
C ALA A 276 15.83 11.36 18.66
N VAL A 277 14.79 11.67 17.87
CA VAL A 277 14.92 12.48 16.65
C VAL A 277 15.36 13.92 16.97
N ARG A 278 14.79 14.56 17.99
CA ARG A 278 15.27 15.89 18.45
C ARG A 278 16.73 15.85 18.88
N ARG A 279 17.15 14.79 19.57
CA ARG A 279 18.53 14.60 20.00
C ARG A 279 19.49 14.45 18.83
N LEU A 280 19.11 13.77 17.74
CA LEU A 280 19.96 13.65 16.53
C LEU A 280 20.41 15.01 16.00
N ALA A 281 19.55 16.03 16.04
CA ALA A 281 19.88 17.38 15.61
C ALA A 281 20.95 18.06 16.50
N THR A 282 21.18 17.55 17.71
CA THR A 282 22.20 18.08 18.63
C THR A 282 23.55 17.40 18.50
N LEU A 283 23.61 16.25 17.82
CA LEU A 283 24.85 15.47 17.67
C LEU A 283 25.86 16.15 16.75
N ASP A 284 27.15 15.89 16.99
CA ASP A 284 28.28 16.38 16.19
C ASP A 284 28.38 15.66 14.84
N LEU A 285 27.37 15.91 14.01
CA LEU A 285 27.28 15.46 12.63
C LEU A 285 27.63 16.63 11.69
N PRO A 286 28.50 16.43 10.70
CA PRO A 286 28.87 17.48 9.74
C PRO A 286 27.74 17.80 8.74
N GLY A 287 26.82 16.86 8.53
CA GLY A 287 25.72 16.98 7.56
C GLY A 287 24.36 17.31 8.20
N THR A 288 23.29 17.11 7.42
CA THR A 288 21.91 17.42 7.82
C THR A 288 21.24 16.36 8.69
N GLY A 289 21.90 15.22 8.95
CA GLY A 289 21.35 14.14 9.78
C GLY A 289 21.44 12.77 9.11
N LEU A 290 20.53 11.87 9.48
CA LEU A 290 20.48 10.47 9.02
C LEU A 290 19.45 10.27 7.88
N GLY A 291 18.74 11.32 7.48
CA GLY A 291 17.78 11.28 6.37
C GLY A 291 16.61 10.33 6.68
N THR A 292 16.27 9.46 5.73
CA THR A 292 15.16 8.50 5.88
C THR A 292 15.35 7.51 7.04
N MET A 293 16.59 7.34 7.50
CA MET A 293 16.96 6.46 8.62
C MET A 293 16.69 7.07 10.00
N GLU A 294 16.25 8.33 10.10
CA GLU A 294 15.74 8.88 11.36
C GLU A 294 14.52 8.09 11.87
N ARG A 295 13.74 7.51 10.96
CA ARG A 295 12.60 6.63 11.30
C ARG A 295 13.05 5.37 12.03
N LEU A 296 14.20 4.81 11.66
CA LEU A 296 14.79 3.67 12.36
C LEU A 296 15.13 4.05 13.81
N VAL A 297 15.78 5.19 14.01
CA VAL A 297 16.15 5.69 15.34
C VAL A 297 14.91 5.96 16.18
N SER A 298 13.90 6.62 15.61
CA SER A 298 12.62 6.89 16.26
C SER A 298 11.93 5.59 16.69
N PHE A 299 11.88 4.59 15.79
CA PHE A 299 11.25 3.31 16.09
C PHE A 299 12.01 2.54 17.18
N ALA A 300 13.35 2.48 17.09
CA ALA A 300 14.17 1.82 18.10
C ALA A 300 14.03 2.51 19.47
N ALA A 301 13.95 3.84 19.51
CA ALA A 301 13.74 4.61 20.72
C ALA A 301 12.37 4.36 21.35
N ALA A 302 11.31 4.37 20.54
CA ALA A 302 9.94 4.10 20.99
C ALA A 302 9.78 2.67 21.53
N THR A 303 10.38 1.69 20.87
CA THR A 303 10.28 0.27 21.29
C THR A 303 11.14 -0.07 22.49
N GLN A 304 12.24 0.68 22.72
CA GLN A 304 13.10 0.53 23.90
C GLN A 304 12.71 1.48 25.06
N GLY A 305 11.78 2.41 24.85
CA GLY A 305 11.36 3.39 25.86
C GLY A 305 12.48 4.37 26.27
N THR A 306 13.37 4.73 25.35
CA THR A 306 14.50 5.64 25.63
C THR A 306 14.88 6.49 24.44
N ALA A 307 15.25 7.76 24.67
CA ALA A 307 15.74 8.68 23.64
C ALA A 307 17.15 8.30 23.10
N THR A 308 17.83 7.34 23.73
CA THR A 308 19.16 6.83 23.35
C THR A 308 19.09 5.33 23.07
N PRO A 309 18.47 4.90 21.96
CA PRO A 309 18.22 3.48 21.70
C PRO A 309 19.49 2.70 21.40
N VAL A 310 19.75 1.62 22.13
CA VAL A 310 20.92 0.77 21.88
C VAL A 310 20.79 -0.02 20.57
N PRO A 311 21.89 -0.31 19.87
CA PRO A 311 21.87 -1.19 18.71
C PRO A 311 21.30 -2.58 19.03
N TRP A 312 20.60 -3.18 18.07
CA TRP A 312 20.05 -4.54 18.21
C TRP A 312 21.15 -5.60 18.05
N GLU A 313 21.87 -5.89 19.13
CA GLU A 313 22.94 -6.91 19.13
C GLU A 313 22.41 -8.34 19.11
N ARG A 314 21.43 -8.66 19.96
CA ARG A 314 20.83 -10.01 20.03
C ARG A 314 19.64 -10.11 19.09
N VAL A 315 19.86 -10.60 17.89
CA VAL A 315 18.81 -10.78 16.87
C VAL A 315 18.51 -12.26 16.70
N ARG A 316 17.23 -12.60 16.55
CA ARG A 316 16.79 -13.95 16.22
C ARG A 316 15.91 -13.95 14.97
N LEU A 317 16.29 -14.75 13.99
CA LEU A 317 15.47 -15.07 12.82
C LEU A 317 14.61 -16.30 13.15
N LEU A 318 13.29 -16.14 13.06
CA LEU A 318 12.34 -17.25 13.05
C LEU A 318 12.04 -17.60 11.58
N LEU A 319 12.52 -18.76 11.13
CA LEU A 319 12.25 -19.28 9.79
C LEU A 319 11.09 -20.27 9.85
N LEU A 320 9.91 -19.85 9.40
CA LEU A 320 8.71 -20.68 9.39
C LEU A 320 8.71 -21.60 8.18
N ASN A 321 8.83 -22.91 8.41
CA ASN A 321 8.87 -23.95 7.40
C ASN A 321 7.52 -24.66 7.30
N GLY A 322 6.76 -24.36 6.26
CA GLY A 322 5.42 -24.93 6.03
C GLY A 322 4.99 -24.89 4.58
N ASP A 323 4.55 -26.03 4.06
CA ASP A 323 4.08 -26.16 2.68
C ASP A 323 2.55 -26.08 2.58
N HIS A 324 2.08 -25.57 1.45
CA HIS A 324 0.68 -25.54 1.04
C HIS A 324 0.44 -26.55 -0.08
N GLU A 325 -0.67 -27.29 -0.03
CA GLU A 325 -1.02 -28.24 -1.07
C GLU A 325 -1.74 -27.58 -2.27
N GLY A 326 -1.95 -28.36 -3.34
CA GLY A 326 -2.75 -27.93 -4.50
C GLY A 326 -2.04 -26.96 -5.45
N GLY A 327 -2.83 -26.17 -6.15
CA GLY A 327 -2.39 -25.17 -7.12
C GLY A 327 -1.63 -24.01 -6.50
N ALA A 328 -1.76 -23.78 -5.18
CA ALA A 328 -0.96 -22.81 -4.44
C ALA A 328 0.54 -23.11 -4.55
N ALA A 329 0.95 -24.39 -4.49
CA ALA A 329 2.34 -24.82 -4.63
C ALA A 329 2.80 -25.06 -6.09
N ALA A 330 2.02 -24.65 -7.10
CA ALA A 330 2.43 -24.83 -8.48
C ALA A 330 3.79 -24.18 -8.77
N GLY A 331 4.68 -24.92 -9.43
CA GLY A 331 6.05 -24.47 -9.76
C GLY A 331 7.05 -24.58 -8.60
N THR A 332 6.63 -25.04 -7.42
CA THR A 332 7.56 -25.37 -6.34
C THR A 332 8.21 -26.72 -6.60
N VAL A 333 9.53 -26.80 -6.41
CA VAL A 333 10.29 -28.05 -6.44
C VAL A 333 10.03 -28.84 -5.15
N PRO A 334 9.54 -30.09 -5.22
CA PRO A 334 9.28 -30.90 -4.02
C PRO A 334 10.53 -31.08 -3.16
N GLY A 335 10.41 -30.85 -1.85
CA GLY A 335 11.49 -30.99 -0.87
C GLY A 335 12.49 -29.83 -0.83
N GLU A 336 12.37 -28.83 -1.70
CA GLU A 336 13.30 -27.69 -1.75
C GLU A 336 13.16 -26.75 -0.54
N SER A 337 11.94 -26.57 -0.02
CA SER A 337 11.69 -25.85 1.25
C SER A 337 12.37 -26.57 2.42
N ALA A 338 12.12 -27.87 2.57
CA ALA A 338 12.74 -28.69 3.61
C ALA A 338 14.28 -28.71 3.52
N ARG A 339 14.84 -28.76 2.30
CA ARG A 339 16.30 -28.69 2.08
C ARG A 339 16.87 -27.35 2.54
N ARG A 340 16.23 -26.22 2.22
CA ARG A 340 16.65 -24.88 2.65
C ARG A 340 16.50 -24.68 4.15
N ALA A 341 15.41 -25.16 4.74
CA ALA A 341 15.20 -25.18 6.19
C ALA A 341 16.33 -25.95 6.91
N GLN A 342 16.69 -27.15 6.42
CA GLN A 342 17.81 -27.92 6.96
C GLN A 342 19.14 -27.17 6.83
N GLN A 343 19.40 -26.54 5.68
CA GLN A 343 20.61 -25.73 5.51
C GLN A 343 20.67 -24.58 6.52
N ALA A 344 19.56 -23.88 6.75
CA ALA A 344 19.51 -22.79 7.71
C ALA A 344 19.76 -23.28 9.15
N GLU A 345 19.22 -24.43 9.52
CA GLU A 345 19.45 -25.09 10.81
C GLU A 345 20.92 -25.48 11.00
N ASP A 346 21.56 -25.99 9.95
CA ASP A 346 22.97 -26.39 9.95
C ASP A 346 23.95 -25.19 9.87
N GLY A 347 23.44 -23.95 9.84
CA GLY A 347 24.26 -22.75 9.60
C GLY A 347 24.87 -22.70 8.19
N ALA A 348 24.30 -23.43 7.25
CA ALA A 348 24.72 -23.49 5.85
C ALA A 348 23.80 -22.65 4.93
N GLY A 349 24.14 -22.63 3.64
CA GLY A 349 23.37 -21.92 2.62
C GLY A 349 23.42 -20.40 2.78
N LEU A 350 22.44 -19.71 2.18
CA LEU A 350 22.37 -18.24 2.20
C LEU A 350 22.14 -17.70 3.62
N LEU A 351 21.13 -18.23 4.33
CA LEU A 351 20.78 -17.75 5.65
C LEU A 351 21.89 -17.99 6.67
N GLY A 352 22.52 -19.17 6.66
CA GLY A 352 23.67 -19.45 7.53
C GLY A 352 24.83 -18.47 7.32
N ARG A 353 25.19 -18.18 6.06
CA ARG A 353 26.24 -17.19 5.73
C ARG A 353 25.91 -15.78 6.21
N LEU A 354 24.67 -15.34 6.04
CA LEU A 354 24.23 -14.00 6.48
C LEU A 354 24.11 -13.92 8.01
N ALA A 355 23.64 -14.99 8.65
CA ALA A 355 23.55 -15.12 10.09
C ALA A 355 24.92 -15.09 10.75
N ASP A 356 25.90 -15.83 10.23
CA ASP A 356 27.30 -15.81 10.70
C ASP A 356 27.90 -14.41 10.63
N GLY A 357 27.70 -13.71 9.50
CA GLY A 357 28.18 -12.35 9.31
C GLY A 357 27.54 -11.31 10.24
N THR A 358 26.37 -11.62 10.80
CA THR A 358 25.60 -10.71 11.67
C THR A 358 25.50 -11.18 13.12
N GLY A 359 26.00 -12.38 13.46
CA GLY A 359 25.75 -13.00 14.76
C GLY A 359 24.26 -13.21 15.06
N THR A 360 23.44 -13.43 14.03
CA THR A 360 21.99 -13.67 14.19
C THR A 360 21.73 -15.13 14.49
N ALA A 361 20.94 -15.42 15.53
CA ALA A 361 20.51 -16.80 15.79
C ALA A 361 19.37 -17.17 14.83
N ILE A 362 19.49 -18.31 14.12
CA ILE A 362 18.40 -18.86 13.32
C ILE A 362 17.67 -19.91 14.15
N GLN A 363 16.36 -19.82 14.22
CA GLN A 363 15.47 -20.83 14.76
C GLN A 363 14.49 -21.25 13.66
N VAL A 364 14.67 -22.46 13.15
CA VAL A 364 13.75 -23.06 12.19
C VAL A 364 12.55 -23.61 12.95
N VAL A 365 11.34 -23.32 12.45
CA VAL A 365 10.08 -23.68 13.08
C VAL A 365 9.23 -24.43 12.07
N ASP A 366 9.01 -25.72 12.31
CA ASP A 366 8.07 -26.50 11.49
C ASP A 366 6.64 -26.16 11.90
N VAL A 367 5.84 -25.72 10.92
CA VAL A 367 4.44 -25.31 11.13
C VAL A 367 3.48 -26.34 10.52
N PRO A 368 2.19 -26.33 10.89
CA PRO A 368 1.21 -27.23 10.29
C PRO A 368 1.17 -27.09 8.77
N ALA A 369 1.20 -28.22 8.05
CA ALA A 369 0.98 -28.24 6.61
C ALA A 369 -0.44 -27.77 6.29
N ALA A 370 -0.58 -27.01 5.21
CA ALA A 370 -1.86 -26.44 4.78
C ALA A 370 -2.45 -27.23 3.61
N GLY A 371 -3.75 -27.51 3.68
CA GLY A 371 -4.50 -28.14 2.60
C GLY A 371 -4.67 -27.25 1.36
N ALA A 372 -5.14 -27.83 0.26
CA ALA A 372 -5.41 -27.11 -0.98
C ALA A 372 -6.58 -26.13 -0.83
N ILE A 373 -6.27 -24.83 -0.71
CA ILE A 373 -7.23 -23.75 -0.41
C ILE A 373 -8.35 -23.60 -1.43
N GLU A 374 -8.14 -24.02 -2.68
CA GLU A 374 -9.15 -24.04 -3.73
C GLU A 374 -10.20 -25.15 -3.59
N HIS A 375 -9.90 -26.18 -2.78
CA HIS A 375 -10.77 -27.35 -2.59
C HIS A 375 -11.42 -27.39 -1.20
N GLY A 376 -10.78 -26.79 -0.20
CA GLY A 376 -11.26 -26.81 1.19
C GLY A 376 -10.48 -25.85 2.07
N PRO A 377 -10.72 -25.88 3.40
CA PRO A 377 -9.97 -25.07 4.35
C PRO A 377 -8.48 -25.47 4.37
N ALA A 378 -7.60 -24.49 4.52
CA ALA A 378 -6.17 -24.68 4.72
C ALA A 378 -5.89 -25.46 6.02
N LEU A 379 -6.61 -25.11 7.09
CA LEU A 379 -6.45 -25.65 8.44
C LEU A 379 -7.81 -25.81 9.13
N THR A 380 -7.88 -26.64 10.16
CA THR A 380 -9.05 -26.66 11.07
C THR A 380 -8.98 -25.49 12.06
N ALA A 381 -10.12 -25.10 12.62
CA ALA A 381 -10.20 -24.03 13.63
C ALA A 381 -9.33 -24.33 14.86
N GLU A 382 -9.29 -25.60 15.31
CA GLU A 382 -8.45 -26.04 16.43
C GLU A 382 -6.96 -25.89 16.11
N THR A 383 -6.58 -26.17 14.86
CA THR A 383 -5.20 -26.07 14.38
C THR A 383 -4.77 -24.61 14.30
N VAL A 384 -5.66 -23.71 13.84
CA VAL A 384 -5.42 -22.25 13.86
C VAL A 384 -5.21 -21.75 15.29
N GLU A 385 -6.07 -22.13 16.22
CA GLU A 385 -5.96 -21.70 17.62
C GLU A 385 -4.65 -22.17 18.26
N ALA A 386 -4.26 -23.41 18.00
CA ALA A 386 -3.00 -23.95 18.49
C ALA A 386 -1.78 -23.30 17.80
N ALA A 387 -1.86 -22.98 16.50
CA ALA A 387 -0.79 -22.30 15.75
C ALA A 387 -0.56 -20.87 16.25
N LEU A 388 -1.64 -20.13 16.52
CA LEU A 388 -1.58 -18.79 17.12
C LEU A 388 -0.92 -18.83 18.51
N ARG A 389 -1.32 -19.80 19.36
CA ARG A 389 -0.71 -20.00 20.68
C ARG A 389 0.76 -20.37 20.60
N PHE A 390 1.14 -21.25 19.66
CA PHE A 390 2.53 -21.64 19.46
C PHE A 390 3.38 -20.45 19.00
N GLY A 391 2.88 -19.66 18.04
CA GLY A 391 3.56 -18.41 17.64
C GLY A 391 3.77 -17.44 18.80
N TRP A 392 2.75 -17.28 19.65
CA TRP A 392 2.84 -16.43 20.83
C TRP A 392 3.95 -16.91 21.78
N GLN A 393 4.02 -18.21 22.05
CA GLN A 393 5.04 -18.82 22.90
C GLN A 393 6.46 -18.60 22.35
N LEU A 394 6.66 -18.74 21.03
CA LEU A 394 7.96 -18.46 20.40
C LEU A 394 8.44 -17.02 20.65
N ALA A 395 7.53 -16.05 20.66
CA ALA A 395 7.86 -14.66 20.97
C ALA A 395 8.16 -14.45 22.47
N GLU A 396 7.45 -15.15 23.36
CA GLU A 396 7.74 -15.15 24.80
C GLU A 396 9.13 -15.72 25.10
N GLU A 397 9.47 -16.87 24.52
CA GLU A 397 10.78 -17.49 24.63
C GLU A 397 11.90 -16.58 24.11
N ALA A 398 11.67 -15.88 22.99
CA ALA A 398 12.62 -14.92 22.47
C ALA A 398 12.83 -13.73 23.42
N ALA A 399 11.75 -13.19 23.99
CA ALA A 399 11.82 -12.11 24.96
C ALA A 399 12.54 -12.54 26.26
N GLU A 400 12.27 -13.75 26.76
CA GLU A 400 12.93 -14.31 27.95
C GLU A 400 14.43 -14.58 27.72
N ALA A 401 14.81 -14.98 26.51
CA ALA A 401 16.21 -15.08 26.09
C ALA A 401 16.90 -13.70 25.93
N GLY A 402 16.15 -12.60 26.09
CA GLY A 402 16.63 -11.24 25.93
C GLY A 402 17.01 -10.90 24.49
N VAL A 403 16.27 -11.44 23.51
CA VAL A 403 16.36 -10.99 22.12
C VAL A 403 15.96 -9.51 22.04
N HIS A 404 16.72 -8.71 21.30
CA HIS A 404 16.45 -7.29 21.09
C HIS A 404 15.56 -7.03 19.88
N LEU A 405 15.60 -7.93 18.87
CA LEU A 405 14.85 -7.82 17.62
C LEU A 405 14.56 -9.22 17.07
N LEU A 406 13.30 -9.46 16.68
CA LEU A 406 12.92 -10.63 15.89
C LEU A 406 12.96 -10.31 14.39
N VAL A 407 13.36 -11.28 13.59
CA VAL A 407 13.17 -11.27 12.14
C VAL A 407 12.21 -12.39 11.79
N LEU A 408 11.17 -12.09 11.01
CA LEU A 408 10.24 -13.10 10.51
C LEU A 408 10.59 -13.46 9.07
N GLY A 409 10.93 -14.73 8.86
CA GLY A 409 11.11 -15.33 7.54
C GLY A 409 10.19 -16.53 7.37
N SER A 410 9.92 -16.88 6.11
CA SER A 410 9.15 -18.09 5.77
C SER A 410 9.79 -18.77 4.57
N CYS A 411 9.86 -20.10 4.62
CA CYS A 411 10.18 -20.95 3.49
C CYS A 411 9.08 -22.02 3.33
N GLY A 412 8.60 -22.21 2.11
CA GLY A 412 7.54 -23.19 1.87
C GLY A 412 6.98 -23.12 0.46
N GLY A 413 6.48 -24.24 -0.03
CA GLY A 413 5.73 -24.28 -1.27
C GLY A 413 4.39 -23.57 -1.12
N GLY A 414 4.11 -22.62 -2.01
CA GLY A 414 2.81 -21.96 -2.09
C GLY A 414 2.50 -20.90 -1.03
N THR A 415 3.46 -20.57 -0.17
CA THR A 415 3.31 -19.54 0.87
C THR A 415 2.98 -18.15 0.29
N ASP A 416 3.58 -17.80 -0.85
CA ASP A 416 3.25 -16.56 -1.59
C ASP A 416 1.78 -16.53 -2.06
N ALA A 417 1.24 -17.69 -2.46
CA ALA A 417 -0.14 -17.79 -2.92
C ALA A 417 -1.12 -17.71 -1.75
N ALA A 418 -0.79 -18.33 -0.62
CA ALA A 418 -1.57 -18.17 0.61
C ALA A 418 -1.56 -16.71 1.11
N ALA A 419 -0.40 -16.05 1.10
CA ALA A 419 -0.30 -14.63 1.43
C ALA A 419 -1.17 -13.77 0.49
N ALA A 420 -1.12 -14.03 -0.82
CA ALA A 420 -2.00 -13.38 -1.80
C ALA A 420 -3.50 -13.62 -1.52
N ALA A 421 -3.88 -14.84 -1.10
CA ALA A 421 -5.25 -15.16 -0.71
C ALA A 421 -5.70 -14.38 0.53
N VAL A 422 -4.85 -14.28 1.56
CA VAL A 422 -5.11 -13.47 2.75
C VAL A 422 -5.27 -11.99 2.39
N LEU A 423 -4.41 -11.44 1.53
CA LEU A 423 -4.55 -10.06 1.04
C LEU A 423 -5.83 -9.88 0.21
N GLY A 424 -6.20 -10.87 -0.60
CA GLY A 424 -7.47 -10.86 -1.34
C GLY A 424 -8.68 -10.76 -0.41
N ALA A 425 -8.68 -11.52 0.69
CA ALA A 425 -9.78 -11.52 1.65
C ALA A 425 -9.84 -10.26 2.52
N THR A 426 -8.69 -9.76 2.95
CA THR A 426 -8.57 -8.65 3.92
C THR A 426 -8.50 -7.27 3.28
N ALA A 427 -7.91 -7.15 2.09
CA ALA A 427 -7.73 -5.89 1.36
C ALA A 427 -8.48 -5.84 0.02
N GLY A 428 -9.21 -6.89 -0.36
CA GLY A 428 -9.92 -6.93 -1.64
C GLY A 428 -8.99 -7.00 -2.85
N ALA A 429 -7.77 -7.48 -2.65
CA ALA A 429 -6.75 -7.55 -3.70
C ALA A 429 -7.12 -8.54 -4.82
N GLU A 430 -6.85 -8.17 -6.06
CA GLU A 430 -6.99 -9.05 -7.21
C GLU A 430 -5.77 -10.00 -7.29
N PRO A 431 -5.96 -11.33 -7.38
CA PRO A 431 -4.85 -12.29 -7.27
C PRO A 431 -3.71 -12.05 -8.28
N ALA A 432 -4.02 -11.75 -9.54
CA ALA A 432 -2.99 -11.50 -10.56
C ALA A 432 -2.19 -10.22 -10.31
N ALA A 433 -2.73 -9.26 -9.55
CA ALA A 433 -2.05 -8.03 -9.16
C ALA A 433 -1.10 -8.20 -7.97
N VAL A 434 -1.32 -9.20 -7.10
CA VAL A 434 -0.52 -9.38 -5.87
C VAL A 434 0.44 -10.57 -5.89
N LEU A 435 0.19 -11.58 -6.73
CA LEU A 435 1.06 -12.74 -6.86
C LEU A 435 2.38 -12.40 -7.54
N GLY A 436 3.49 -12.70 -6.84
CA GLY A 436 4.84 -12.66 -7.41
C GLY A 436 4.99 -13.62 -8.59
N ARG A 437 5.96 -13.35 -9.49
CA ARG A 437 6.27 -14.24 -10.62
C ARG A 437 6.86 -15.55 -10.11
N VAL A 438 6.49 -16.66 -10.75
CA VAL A 438 7.11 -17.96 -10.46
C VAL A 438 8.33 -18.11 -11.35
N VAL A 439 9.46 -18.48 -10.75
CA VAL A 439 10.72 -18.70 -11.43
C VAL A 439 11.10 -20.18 -11.30
N ASP A 440 11.44 -20.82 -12.41
CA ASP A 440 11.88 -22.21 -12.43
C ASP A 440 13.35 -22.37 -12.00
N THR A 441 13.84 -23.61 -11.95
CA THR A 441 15.23 -23.91 -11.56
C THR A 441 16.28 -23.36 -12.51
N ASP A 442 15.91 -23.04 -13.75
CA ASP A 442 16.78 -22.45 -14.76
C ASP A 442 16.75 -20.91 -14.73
N GLY A 443 16.00 -20.31 -13.80
CA GLY A 443 15.83 -18.86 -13.68
C GLY A 443 14.85 -18.27 -14.69
N ARG A 444 14.02 -19.07 -15.36
CA ARG A 444 13.01 -18.59 -16.32
C ARG A 444 11.66 -18.40 -15.64
N ILE A 445 10.87 -17.47 -16.17
CA ILE A 445 9.50 -17.23 -15.68
C ILE A 445 8.61 -18.41 -16.10
N ASP A 446 7.99 -19.07 -15.13
CA ASP A 446 6.99 -20.11 -15.34
C ASP A 446 5.58 -19.51 -15.24
N ASP A 447 5.09 -18.98 -16.36
CA ASP A 447 3.74 -18.42 -16.46
C ASP A 447 2.66 -19.48 -16.20
N ALA A 448 2.90 -20.75 -16.53
CA ALA A 448 1.91 -21.80 -16.34
C ALA A 448 1.73 -22.12 -14.85
N ALA A 449 2.80 -22.18 -14.08
CA ALA A 449 2.74 -22.27 -12.62
C ALA A 449 2.08 -21.03 -12.01
N TRP A 450 2.46 -19.84 -12.47
CA TRP A 450 1.86 -18.59 -11.99
C TRP A 450 0.34 -18.55 -12.25
N MET A 451 -0.13 -18.94 -13.43
CA MET A 451 -1.56 -19.05 -13.75
C MET A 451 -2.29 -20.04 -12.86
N ARG A 452 -1.67 -21.18 -12.53
CA ARG A 452 -2.23 -22.17 -11.59
C ARG A 452 -2.35 -21.59 -10.17
N ARG A 453 -1.33 -20.86 -9.69
CA ARG A 453 -1.40 -20.15 -8.40
C ARG A 453 -2.54 -19.12 -8.40
N CYS A 454 -2.66 -18.33 -9.47
CA CYS A 454 -3.75 -17.34 -9.61
C CYS A 454 -5.13 -18.01 -9.59
N ALA A 455 -5.30 -19.12 -10.31
CA ALA A 455 -6.55 -19.87 -10.33
C ALA A 455 -6.91 -20.43 -8.96
N ALA A 456 -5.94 -21.00 -8.24
CA ALA A 456 -6.14 -21.52 -6.89
C ALA A 456 -6.60 -20.42 -5.92
N VAL A 457 -5.91 -19.28 -5.91
CA VAL A 457 -6.29 -18.13 -5.06
C VAL A 457 -7.68 -17.60 -5.43
N ARG A 458 -7.98 -17.44 -6.73
CA ARG A 458 -9.30 -16.99 -7.21
C ARG A 458 -10.41 -17.94 -6.76
N ASP A 459 -10.21 -19.24 -6.90
CA ASP A 459 -11.20 -20.25 -6.53
C ASP A 459 -11.41 -20.31 -5.01
N ALA A 460 -10.32 -20.19 -4.24
CA ALA A 460 -10.38 -20.09 -2.78
C ALA A 460 -11.17 -18.85 -2.32
N LEU A 461 -10.92 -17.68 -2.90
CA LEU A 461 -11.67 -16.44 -2.61
C LEU A 461 -13.14 -16.54 -3.02
N HIS A 462 -13.44 -17.21 -4.14
CA HIS A 462 -14.82 -17.45 -4.55
C HIS A 462 -15.56 -18.37 -3.58
N ARG A 463 -14.91 -19.45 -3.15
CA ARG A 463 -15.44 -20.45 -2.20
C ARG A 463 -15.77 -19.80 -0.85
N THR A 464 -14.89 -18.92 -0.36
CA THR A 464 -15.00 -18.29 0.96
C THR A 464 -15.79 -16.97 0.95
N ARG A 465 -16.31 -16.52 -0.19
CA ARG A 465 -17.01 -15.23 -0.31
C ARG A 465 -18.24 -15.05 0.60
N ARG A 466 -18.81 -16.16 1.10
CA ARG A 466 -19.96 -16.19 2.03
C ARG A 466 -19.57 -16.58 3.46
N THR A 467 -18.29 -16.90 3.68
CA THR A 467 -17.76 -17.19 5.00
C THR A 467 -17.52 -15.90 5.76
N SER A 468 -17.48 -15.99 7.08
CA SER A 468 -17.01 -14.91 7.94
C SER A 468 -15.61 -14.43 7.50
N ARG A 469 -15.38 -13.12 7.60
CA ARG A 469 -14.09 -12.49 7.33
C ARG A 469 -13.32 -12.18 8.61
N GLU A 470 -13.66 -12.84 9.71
CA GLU A 470 -12.89 -12.75 10.95
C GLU A 470 -11.48 -13.33 10.74
N ALA A 471 -10.52 -12.78 11.47
CA ALA A 471 -9.10 -13.10 11.31
C ALA A 471 -8.81 -14.61 11.37
N LYS A 472 -9.44 -15.34 12.30
CA LYS A 472 -9.24 -16.79 12.46
C LYS A 472 -9.84 -17.60 11.30
N ASP A 473 -10.99 -17.16 10.77
CA ASP A 473 -11.60 -17.81 9.62
C ASP A 473 -10.76 -17.60 8.37
N VAL A 474 -10.18 -16.41 8.19
CA VAL A 474 -9.24 -16.14 7.09
C VAL A 474 -8.01 -17.05 7.19
N LEU A 475 -7.45 -17.23 8.39
CA LEU A 475 -6.33 -18.16 8.61
C LEU A 475 -6.71 -19.62 8.32
N ALA A 476 -7.89 -20.05 8.77
CA ALA A 476 -8.38 -21.42 8.58
C ALA A 476 -8.67 -21.72 7.11
N GLU A 477 -9.23 -20.76 6.39
CA GLU A 477 -9.75 -20.98 5.03
C GLU A 477 -8.74 -20.70 3.92
N LEU A 478 -7.86 -19.71 4.10
CA LEU A 478 -7.03 -19.14 3.03
C LEU A 478 -5.56 -18.97 3.41
N GLY A 479 -5.28 -18.87 4.71
CA GLY A 479 -3.91 -18.76 5.22
C GLY A 479 -3.22 -20.12 5.21
N GLY A 480 -2.68 -20.50 6.37
CA GLY A 480 -1.93 -21.74 6.57
C GLY A 480 -1.20 -21.70 7.90
N GLY A 481 -0.44 -22.75 8.20
CA GLY A 481 0.29 -22.86 9.46
C GLY A 481 1.36 -21.78 9.62
N ASP A 482 2.02 -21.41 8.52
CA ASP A 482 3.02 -20.36 8.42
C ASP A 482 2.45 -18.99 8.81
N ILE A 483 1.34 -18.58 8.19
CA ILE A 483 0.71 -17.28 8.46
C ILE A 483 0.07 -17.28 9.85
N ALA A 484 -0.52 -18.39 10.31
CA ALA A 484 -1.10 -18.49 11.65
C ALA A 484 -0.04 -18.41 12.76
N VAL A 485 1.08 -19.14 12.63
CA VAL A 485 2.21 -19.05 13.57
C VAL A 485 2.84 -17.66 13.52
N ALA A 486 3.10 -17.10 12.33
CA ALA A 486 3.60 -15.73 12.20
C ALA A 486 2.68 -14.71 12.88
N THR A 487 1.36 -14.84 12.73
CA THR A 487 0.36 -13.98 13.38
C THR A 487 0.49 -14.08 14.91
N GLY A 488 0.61 -15.30 15.44
CA GLY A 488 0.86 -15.55 16.85
C GLY A 488 2.15 -14.89 17.35
N VAL A 489 3.24 -15.00 16.58
CA VAL A 489 4.53 -14.36 16.89
C VAL A 489 4.36 -12.85 16.98
N LEU A 490 3.68 -12.21 16.03
CA LEU A 490 3.48 -10.75 16.06
C LEU A 490 2.69 -10.30 17.28
N LEU A 491 1.64 -11.03 17.64
CA LEU A 491 0.83 -10.72 18.82
C LEU A 491 1.63 -10.92 20.12
N GLY A 492 2.35 -12.04 20.23
CA GLY A 492 3.22 -12.31 21.39
C GLY A 492 4.37 -11.31 21.50
N ALA A 493 5.01 -10.96 20.39
CA ALA A 493 6.09 -9.97 20.35
C ALA A 493 5.58 -8.59 20.80
N THR A 494 4.40 -8.19 20.33
CA THR A 494 3.71 -6.97 20.78
C THR A 494 3.47 -7.01 22.29
N ALA A 495 2.88 -8.09 22.82
CA ALA A 495 2.63 -8.26 24.26
C ALA A 495 3.92 -8.20 25.10
N ARG A 496 5.03 -8.69 24.55
CA ARG A 496 6.36 -8.71 25.19
C ARG A 496 7.23 -7.50 24.86
N ARG A 497 6.68 -6.50 24.16
CA ARG A 497 7.40 -5.27 23.77
C ARG A 497 8.68 -5.55 22.96
N LEU A 498 8.62 -6.55 22.08
CA LEU A 498 9.72 -7.00 21.26
C LEU A 498 9.50 -6.54 19.81
N PRO A 499 10.36 -5.66 19.24
CA PRO A 499 10.22 -5.25 17.85
C PRO A 499 10.45 -6.43 16.89
N VAL A 500 9.75 -6.38 15.75
CA VAL A 500 9.81 -7.39 14.70
C VAL A 500 10.14 -6.74 13.36
N LEU A 501 11.12 -7.29 12.65
CA LEU A 501 11.46 -6.94 11.29
C LEU A 501 10.79 -7.93 10.34
N LEU A 502 9.89 -7.42 9.51
CA LEU A 502 9.14 -8.20 8.53
C LEU A 502 9.93 -8.35 7.24
N ASP A 503 9.88 -9.56 6.68
CA ASP A 503 10.39 -9.88 5.35
C ASP A 503 9.39 -10.78 4.60
N GLY A 504 9.27 -10.53 3.30
CA GLY A 504 8.45 -11.33 2.39
C GLY A 504 6.94 -11.28 2.61
N PRO A 505 6.16 -11.90 1.72
CA PRO A 505 4.70 -11.78 1.70
C PRO A 505 4.02 -12.44 2.91
N VAL A 506 4.59 -13.50 3.49
CA VAL A 506 4.04 -14.18 4.67
C VAL A 506 4.04 -13.27 5.91
N GLY A 507 5.16 -12.58 6.17
CA GLY A 507 5.25 -11.66 7.31
C GLY A 507 4.23 -10.52 7.21
N LEU A 508 4.00 -10.00 6.00
CA LEU A 508 3.02 -8.96 5.75
C LEU A 508 1.58 -9.46 5.81
N ALA A 509 1.29 -10.67 5.31
CA ALA A 509 -0.01 -11.31 5.46
C ALA A 509 -0.33 -11.56 6.95
N ALA A 510 0.64 -12.02 7.73
CA ALA A 510 0.50 -12.16 9.18
C ALA A 510 0.27 -10.82 9.87
N ALA A 511 0.93 -9.75 9.43
CA ALA A 511 0.72 -8.40 9.96
C ALA A 511 -0.68 -7.85 9.64
N MET A 512 -1.23 -8.19 8.47
CA MET A 512 -2.63 -7.87 8.11
C MET A 512 -3.62 -8.54 9.05
N VAL A 513 -3.42 -9.84 9.32
CA VAL A 513 -4.29 -10.60 10.24
C VAL A 513 -4.11 -10.14 11.69
N SER A 514 -2.87 -9.89 12.13
CA SER A 514 -2.60 -9.44 13.49
C SER A 514 -3.19 -8.05 13.77
N ARG A 515 -3.23 -7.15 12.77
CA ARG A 515 -3.91 -5.85 12.87
C ARG A 515 -5.40 -6.00 13.19
N ASP A 516 -6.06 -6.99 12.60
CA ASP A 516 -7.50 -7.22 12.80
C ASP A 516 -7.79 -7.85 14.18
N LEU A 517 -6.80 -8.52 14.77
CA LEU A 517 -6.87 -9.06 16.15
C LEU A 517 -6.49 -8.00 17.20
N ALA A 518 -5.38 -7.30 16.98
CA ALA A 518 -4.82 -6.26 17.84
C ALA A 518 -4.17 -5.16 16.98
N GLY A 519 -4.87 -4.03 16.82
CA GLY A 519 -4.43 -2.93 15.96
C GLY A 519 -3.06 -2.34 16.33
N GLN A 520 -2.61 -2.56 17.57
CA GLN A 520 -1.33 -2.11 18.12
C GLN A 520 -0.14 -2.88 17.52
N ALA A 521 -0.34 -4.12 17.06
CA ALA A 521 0.76 -5.00 16.63
C ALA A 521 1.58 -4.42 15.47
N ARG A 522 0.94 -3.67 14.55
CA ARG A 522 1.64 -3.02 13.44
C ARG A 522 2.71 -2.03 13.88
N HIS A 523 2.55 -1.40 15.05
CA HIS A 523 3.50 -0.40 15.57
C HIS A 523 4.77 -1.01 16.15
N TRP A 524 4.79 -2.33 16.34
CA TRP A 524 5.97 -3.10 16.73
C TRP A 524 6.69 -3.71 15.52
N CYS A 525 6.22 -3.42 14.31
CA CYS A 525 6.77 -3.97 13.07
C CYS A 525 7.56 -2.91 12.29
N LEU A 526 8.67 -3.33 11.70
CA LEU A 526 9.37 -2.61 10.63
C LEU A 526 9.38 -3.44 9.36
N LEU A 527 9.32 -2.76 8.21
CA LEU A 527 9.52 -3.40 6.91
C LEU A 527 10.93 -3.12 6.40
N THR A 528 11.69 -4.16 6.08
CA THR A 528 13.06 -3.98 5.57
C THR A 528 13.06 -3.38 4.17
N ASP A 529 12.55 -4.12 3.21
CA ASP A 529 12.50 -3.83 1.79
C ASP A 529 11.21 -4.46 1.25
N THR A 530 10.71 -3.94 0.12
CA THR A 530 9.55 -4.55 -0.52
C THR A 530 9.92 -5.65 -1.51
N GLY A 531 11.19 -5.74 -1.91
CA GLY A 531 11.71 -6.60 -2.97
C GLY A 531 11.11 -6.32 -4.36
N GLY A 532 10.32 -5.26 -4.49
CA GLY A 532 9.42 -5.10 -5.64
C GLY A 532 8.25 -6.08 -5.66
N HIS A 533 8.09 -6.92 -4.63
CA HIS A 533 7.03 -7.93 -4.56
C HIS A 533 5.65 -7.26 -4.43
N PRO A 534 4.69 -7.53 -5.33
CA PRO A 534 3.41 -6.81 -5.35
C PRO A 534 2.58 -6.95 -4.07
N ALA A 535 2.46 -8.17 -3.51
CA ALA A 535 1.80 -8.38 -2.22
C ALA A 535 2.43 -7.58 -1.06
N VAL A 536 3.77 -7.58 -0.97
CA VAL A 536 4.48 -6.86 0.10
C VAL A 536 4.20 -5.37 0.00
N ARG A 537 4.25 -4.78 -1.20
CA ARG A 537 3.93 -3.37 -1.43
C ARG A 537 2.51 -3.02 -1.03
N LEU A 538 1.52 -3.78 -1.49
CA LEU A 538 0.12 -3.54 -1.16
C LEU A 538 -0.14 -3.64 0.35
N ALA A 539 0.36 -4.70 0.99
CA ALA A 539 0.19 -4.86 2.43
C ALA A 539 0.92 -3.78 3.23
N ALA A 540 2.12 -3.37 2.80
CA ALA A 540 2.86 -2.28 3.41
C ALA A 540 2.06 -0.97 3.37
N ASP A 541 1.47 -0.63 2.23
CA ASP A 541 0.61 0.55 2.07
C ASP A 541 -0.62 0.48 3.00
N VAL A 542 -1.28 -0.68 3.06
CA VAL A 542 -2.47 -0.89 3.91
C VAL A 542 -2.13 -0.85 5.41
N LEU A 543 -0.94 -1.31 5.80
CA LEU A 543 -0.46 -1.29 7.18
C LEU A 543 0.16 0.06 7.58
N GLY A 544 0.42 0.96 6.61
CA GLY A 544 1.16 2.20 6.84
C GLY A 544 2.65 1.97 7.13
N LEU A 545 3.21 0.84 6.69
CA LEU A 545 4.61 0.49 6.86
C LEU A 545 5.41 0.99 5.67
N SER A 546 6.28 1.98 5.89
CA SER A 546 7.26 2.36 4.88
C SER A 546 8.49 1.45 4.97
N PRO A 547 9.02 0.95 3.85
CA PRO A 547 10.26 0.18 3.87
C PRO A 547 11.43 1.06 4.34
N LEU A 548 12.36 0.45 5.06
CA LEU A 548 13.59 1.10 5.52
C LEU A 548 14.52 1.41 4.35
N VAL A 549 14.61 0.49 3.39
CA VAL A 549 15.41 0.60 2.17
C VAL A 549 14.58 0.22 0.94
N ASP A 550 14.99 0.70 -0.24
CA ASP A 550 14.44 0.31 -1.55
C ASP A 550 15.58 -0.15 -2.45
N LEU A 551 16.19 -1.28 -2.07
CA LEU A 551 17.23 -1.98 -2.81
C LEU A 551 16.64 -3.01 -3.78
N ARG A 552 15.34 -3.31 -3.66
CA ARG A 552 14.63 -4.33 -4.43
C ARG A 552 15.26 -5.71 -4.29
N LEU A 553 15.62 -6.06 -3.05
CA LEU A 553 16.13 -7.39 -2.72
C LEU A 553 15.00 -8.41 -2.76
N ASP A 554 15.18 -9.47 -3.53
CA ASP A 554 14.22 -10.58 -3.64
C ASP A 554 14.89 -11.89 -3.21
N LEU A 555 15.56 -11.86 -2.06
CA LEU A 555 16.24 -13.04 -1.50
C LEU A 555 15.27 -13.95 -0.71
N GLY A 556 14.21 -13.36 -0.15
CA GLY A 556 13.18 -14.07 0.63
C GLY A 556 13.67 -14.63 1.97
N GLU A 557 12.80 -15.37 2.66
CA GLU A 557 13.14 -16.17 3.85
C GLU A 557 13.78 -15.42 5.05
N GLY A 558 13.68 -14.09 5.09
CA GLY A 558 14.37 -13.26 6.10
C GLY A 558 15.77 -12.78 5.66
N ALA A 559 16.26 -13.21 4.50
CA ALA A 559 17.59 -12.84 4.00
C ALA A 559 17.70 -11.35 3.64
N ASN A 560 16.60 -10.69 3.23
CA ASN A 560 16.62 -9.25 2.99
C ASN A 560 16.91 -8.49 4.29
N ALA A 561 16.24 -8.88 5.37
CA ALA A 561 16.45 -8.34 6.71
C ALA A 561 17.88 -8.53 7.20
N LEU A 562 18.44 -9.73 7.07
CA LEU A 562 19.83 -10.01 7.48
C LEU A 562 20.86 -9.23 6.67
N THR A 563 20.60 -9.02 5.37
CA THR A 563 21.49 -8.24 4.49
C THR A 563 21.60 -6.78 4.93
N VAL A 564 20.49 -6.19 5.38
CA VAL A 564 20.42 -4.76 5.77
C VAL A 564 20.79 -4.55 7.24
N LEU A 565 20.71 -5.58 8.09
CA LEU A 565 20.95 -5.50 9.54
C LEU A 565 22.27 -4.80 9.95
N PRO A 566 23.44 -5.06 9.31
CA PRO A 566 24.67 -4.33 9.64
C PRO A 566 24.51 -2.80 9.51
N MET A 567 23.84 -2.35 8.45
CA MET A 567 23.57 -0.93 8.23
C MET A 567 22.67 -0.36 9.34
N LEU A 568 21.61 -1.09 9.71
CA LEU A 568 20.70 -0.67 10.79
C LEU A 568 21.45 -0.50 12.12
N ARG A 569 22.34 -1.43 12.45
CA ARG A 569 23.19 -1.35 13.64
C ARG A 569 24.16 -0.17 13.59
N SER A 570 24.78 0.09 12.45
CA SER A 570 25.65 1.27 12.28
C SER A 570 24.88 2.57 12.51
N VAL A 571 23.67 2.69 11.98
CA VAL A 571 22.81 3.88 12.20
C VAL A 571 22.49 4.05 13.69
N LEU A 572 22.07 2.98 14.38
CA LEU A 572 21.78 3.04 15.81
C LEU A 572 23.03 3.33 16.66
N SER A 573 24.19 2.81 16.25
CA SER A 573 25.47 3.07 16.91
C SER A 573 25.88 4.54 16.77
N VAL A 574 25.72 5.14 15.59
CA VAL A 574 25.94 6.57 15.36
C VAL A 574 24.97 7.40 16.20
N ALA A 575 23.69 7.03 16.23
CA ALA A 575 22.67 7.73 16.99
C ALA A 575 22.93 7.69 18.51
N THR A 576 23.61 6.67 19.02
CA THR A 576 23.90 6.54 20.46
C THR A 576 25.26 7.07 20.87
N GLY A 577 26.29 6.84 20.07
CA GLY A 577 27.69 7.03 20.46
C GLY A 577 28.27 8.41 20.16
N LEU A 578 27.62 9.25 19.34
CA LEU A 578 28.16 10.57 19.01
C LEU A 578 27.96 11.59 20.15
N PRO A 579 28.96 12.45 20.44
CA PRO A 579 28.80 13.55 21.37
C PRO A 579 27.92 14.66 20.77
N ALA A 580 27.43 15.55 21.65
CA ALA A 580 26.75 16.76 21.21
C ALA A 580 27.73 17.73 20.53
N ARG A 581 27.22 18.55 19.60
CA ARG A 581 28.01 19.62 18.95
C ARG A 581 28.61 20.55 20.00
N PRO A 582 29.91 20.86 19.93
CA PRO A 582 30.52 21.83 20.82
C PRO A 582 29.84 23.20 20.65
N THR A 583 29.39 23.80 21.75
CA THR A 583 28.97 25.19 21.75
C THR A 583 30.20 26.10 21.59
N PRO A 584 30.19 27.09 20.66
CA PRO A 584 31.28 28.04 20.55
C PRO A 584 31.43 28.82 21.86
N GLY A 585 32.57 28.68 22.55
CA GLY A 585 32.88 29.41 23.79
C GLY A 585 33.10 28.55 25.04
N THR A 586 32.78 27.26 25.01
CA THR A 586 33.17 26.31 26.07
C THR A 586 34.54 25.74 25.75
N THR A 587 35.59 26.22 26.43
CA THR A 587 36.88 25.52 26.50
C THR A 587 36.66 24.14 27.13
N PRO A 588 37.19 23.05 26.56
CA PRO A 588 37.16 21.76 27.24
C PRO A 588 37.98 21.88 28.53
N ASP A 589 37.38 21.52 29.67
CA ASP A 589 38.08 21.42 30.95
C ASP A 589 39.14 20.30 30.86
N PRO A 590 40.34 20.49 31.43
CA PRO A 590 41.53 19.67 31.19
C PRO A 590 41.46 18.24 31.72
#